data_AF-A0A524FQP2-F1
#
_entry.id   AF-A0A524FQP2-F1
#
_cell.length_a   1.000
_cell.length_b   1.000
_cell.length_c   1.000
_cell.angle_alpha   90.00
_cell.angle_beta   90.00
_cell.angle_gamma   90.00
#
_symmetry.space_group_name_H-M   'P 1'
#
loop_
_entity.id
_entity.type
_entity.pdbx_description
1 polymer ?
#
loop_
_entity_poly.entity_id
_entity_poly.type
_entity_poly.pdbx_seq_one_letter_code
_entity_poly.pdbx_strand_id
1 'polypeptide(L)'
;MSSSILHLLLLHFNSWTGPEIVFSFPEVISENISNKVRNIFDLDIEEHFFEITIRKENIKITNLFLEIPSEWGRGNVEMVMLSVITDENYNTRAFQDILMEYAIKIKGNSNIYKAFYHNADIDVDHKDTEVQKAELKQILVHCFEDLKTRTISPDLKGGEIVKKFKKLSW
;
A
#
# COMPACT_ATOMS: atom_id res chain seq x y z
N MET A 1 14.12 -24.43 0.74
CA MET A 1 12.78 -23.84 0.94
C MET A 1 12.85 -22.42 0.42
N SER A 2 12.10 -22.08 -0.63
CA SER A 2 12.06 -20.71 -1.13
C SER A 2 11.37 -19.86 -0.07
N SER A 3 12.04 -18.83 0.45
CA SER A 3 11.38 -17.83 1.29
C SER A 3 10.31 -17.16 0.44
N SER A 4 9.04 -17.30 0.82
CA SER A 4 7.93 -16.65 0.11
C SER A 4 8.10 -15.14 0.21
N ILE A 5 8.02 -14.45 -0.92
CA ILE A 5 8.10 -12.99 -0.97
C ILE A 5 6.77 -12.45 -0.43
N LEU A 6 6.83 -11.62 0.62
CA LEU A 6 5.70 -10.85 1.12
C LEU A 6 6.19 -9.50 1.61
N HIS A 7 5.76 -8.43 0.94
CA HIS A 7 5.97 -7.06 1.41
C HIS A 7 4.62 -6.34 1.50
N LEU A 8 4.49 -5.45 2.48
CA LEU A 8 3.44 -4.44 2.56
C LEU A 8 4.07 -3.07 2.43
N LEU A 9 3.51 -2.23 1.56
CA LEU A 9 3.90 -0.84 1.39
C LEU A 9 2.69 0.05 1.64
N LEU A 10 2.94 1.22 2.24
CA LEU A 10 2.02 2.35 2.19
C LEU A 10 2.67 3.45 1.35
N LEU A 11 1.96 3.88 0.32
CA LEU A 11 2.34 5.02 -0.50
C LEU A 11 1.41 6.19 -0.25
N HIS A 12 1.96 7.40 -0.33
CA HIS A 12 1.22 8.67 -0.27
C HIS A 12 1.55 9.50 -1.52
N PHE A 13 0.54 10.14 -2.09
CA PHE A 13 0.75 11.04 -3.22
C PHE A 13 1.03 12.44 -2.68
N ASN A 14 2.29 12.85 -2.73
CA ASN A 14 2.69 14.20 -2.39
C ASN A 14 2.50 15.11 -3.63
N SER A 15 1.78 16.23 -3.48
CA SER A 15 1.48 17.11 -4.62
C SER A 15 2.71 17.80 -5.24
N TRP A 16 3.84 17.86 -4.54
CA TRP A 16 5.08 18.49 -5.02
C TRP A 16 6.06 17.47 -5.61
N THR A 17 6.15 16.28 -5.02
CA THR A 17 7.17 15.27 -5.37
C THR A 17 6.58 14.02 -6.03
N GLY A 18 5.25 13.86 -6.03
CA GLY A 18 4.53 12.72 -6.59
C GLY A 18 4.39 11.54 -5.62
N PRO A 19 4.24 10.31 -6.12
CA PRO A 19 4.13 9.10 -5.30
C PRO A 19 5.37 8.83 -4.44
N GLU A 20 5.18 8.75 -3.13
CA GLU A 20 6.21 8.44 -2.14
C GLU A 20 5.89 7.18 -1.36
N ILE A 21 6.90 6.35 -1.09
CA ILE A 21 6.76 5.20 -0.18
C ILE A 21 6.98 5.73 1.24
N VAL A 22 5.92 5.76 2.04
CA VAL A 22 5.95 6.25 3.42
C VAL A 22 6.44 5.17 4.37
N PHE A 23 5.96 3.93 4.16
CA PHE A 23 6.37 2.77 4.94
C PHE A 23 6.52 1.53 4.05
N SER A 24 7.45 0.67 4.43
CA SER A 24 7.69 -0.64 3.85
C SER A 24 7.89 -1.68 4.97
N PHE A 25 7.29 -2.86 4.79
CA PHE A 25 7.43 -4.00 5.67
C PHE A 25 7.68 -5.25 4.84
N PRO A 26 8.84 -5.93 4.98
CA PRO A 26 10.06 -5.47 5.65
C PRO A 26 10.57 -4.12 5.09
N GLU A 27 11.41 -3.41 5.87
CA GLU A 27 11.85 -2.05 5.51
C GLU A 27 12.67 -2.01 4.20
N VAL A 28 13.41 -3.08 3.91
CA VAL A 28 14.25 -3.17 2.71
C VAL A 28 13.45 -3.69 1.52
N ILE A 29 13.32 -2.87 0.49
CA ILE A 29 12.77 -3.23 -0.82
C ILE A 29 13.73 -2.78 -1.92
N SER A 30 13.84 -3.55 -3.00
CA SER A 30 14.73 -3.19 -4.11
C SER A 30 14.20 -1.98 -4.88
N GLU A 31 15.11 -1.09 -5.30
CA GLU A 31 14.76 0.16 -6.00
C GLU A 31 13.97 -0.08 -7.29
N ASN A 32 14.25 -1.17 -8.01
CA ASN A 32 13.49 -1.56 -9.19
C ASN A 32 12.00 -1.78 -8.86
N ILE A 33 11.70 -2.44 -7.75
CA ILE A 33 10.32 -2.67 -7.32
C ILE A 33 9.71 -1.38 -6.76
N SER A 34 10.46 -0.61 -5.97
CA SER A 34 10.01 0.70 -5.46
C SER A 34 9.55 1.61 -6.60
N ASN A 35 10.35 1.73 -7.66
CA ASN A 35 10.01 2.54 -8.83
C ASN A 35 8.77 2.04 -9.57
N LYS A 36 8.60 0.72 -9.70
CA LYS A 36 7.40 0.15 -10.31
C LYS A 36 6.14 0.46 -9.49
N VAL A 37 6.20 0.34 -8.16
CA VAL A 37 5.03 0.64 -7.31
C VAL A 37 4.68 2.12 -7.34
N ARG A 38 5.67 3.03 -7.33
CA ARG A 38 5.45 4.46 -7.53
C ARG A 38 4.79 4.75 -8.88
N ASN A 39 5.31 4.16 -9.96
CA ASN A 39 4.74 4.31 -11.29
C ASN A 39 3.29 3.79 -11.36
N ILE A 40 2.98 2.69 -10.67
CA ILE A 40 1.61 2.16 -10.57
C ILE A 40 0.69 3.16 -9.88
N PHE A 41 1.16 3.82 -8.81
CA PHE A 41 0.37 4.79 -8.07
C PHE A 41 0.06 6.04 -8.91
N ASP A 42 0.96 6.39 -9.84
CA ASP A 42 0.78 7.51 -10.78
C ASP A 42 -0.16 7.18 -11.95
N LEU A 43 -0.59 5.91 -12.10
CA LEU A 43 -1.53 5.53 -13.14
C LEU A 43 -2.95 5.98 -12.78
N ASP A 44 -3.65 6.51 -13.78
CA ASP A 44 -5.07 6.80 -13.70
C ASP A 44 -5.89 5.49 -13.79
N ILE A 45 -6.05 4.84 -12.64
CA ILE A 45 -6.80 3.59 -12.48
C ILE A 45 -8.09 3.89 -11.72
N GLU A 46 -9.24 3.60 -12.35
CA GLU A 46 -10.56 3.85 -11.76
C GLU A 46 -10.89 2.88 -10.62
N GLU A 47 -10.30 1.68 -10.61
CA GLU A 47 -10.55 0.67 -9.58
C GLU A 47 -9.79 0.94 -8.27
N HIS A 48 -10.51 0.97 -7.15
CA HIS A 48 -9.90 1.06 -5.82
C HIS A 48 -9.07 -0.17 -5.45
N PHE A 49 -9.41 -1.36 -5.94
CA PHE A 49 -8.70 -2.60 -5.65
C PHE A 49 -8.36 -3.35 -6.94
N PHE A 50 -7.08 -3.61 -7.16
CA PHE A 50 -6.60 -4.22 -8.40
C PHE A 50 -5.25 -4.93 -8.21
N GLU A 51 -4.87 -5.78 -9.16
CA GLU A 51 -3.58 -6.45 -9.17
C GLU A 51 -2.80 -6.19 -10.46
N ILE A 52 -1.47 -6.15 -10.34
CA ILE A 52 -0.54 -6.13 -11.47
C ILE A 52 0.44 -7.27 -11.29
N THR A 53 0.51 -8.16 -12.28
CA THR A 53 1.49 -9.24 -12.32
C THR A 53 2.67 -8.85 -13.19
N ILE A 54 3.87 -8.89 -12.63
CA ILE A 54 5.12 -8.58 -13.34
C ILE A 54 5.88 -9.88 -13.59
N ARG A 55 5.63 -10.46 -14.78
CA ARG A 55 6.10 -11.81 -15.13
C ARG A 55 7.62 -11.97 -15.20
N LYS A 56 8.36 -10.91 -15.57
CA LYS A 56 9.83 -10.99 -15.66
C LYS A 56 10.46 -11.26 -14.27
N GLU A 57 9.79 -10.79 -13.22
CA GLU A 57 10.23 -10.95 -11.83
C GLU A 57 9.42 -11.99 -11.06
N ASN A 58 8.45 -12.67 -11.69
CA ASN A 58 7.54 -13.64 -11.07
C ASN A 58 6.82 -13.10 -9.82
N ILE A 59 6.48 -11.81 -9.82
CA ILE A 59 5.78 -11.15 -8.70
C ILE A 59 4.39 -10.69 -9.08
N LYS A 60 3.53 -10.60 -8.08
CA LYS A 60 2.23 -9.95 -8.13
C LYS A 60 2.17 -8.82 -7.09
N ILE A 61 1.66 -7.68 -7.52
CA ILE A 61 1.40 -6.52 -6.68
C ILE A 61 -0.11 -6.35 -6.59
N THR A 62 -0.66 -6.50 -5.39
CA THR A 62 -2.06 -6.21 -5.07
C THR A 62 -2.14 -4.83 -4.46
N ASN A 63 -3.01 -3.97 -4.99
CA ASN A 63 -3.12 -2.59 -4.57
C ASN A 63 -4.52 -2.29 -4.05
N LEU A 64 -4.60 -1.46 -3.02
CA LEU A 64 -5.81 -0.84 -2.52
C LEU A 64 -5.60 0.67 -2.43
N PHE A 65 -6.24 1.44 -3.31
CA PHE A 65 -6.35 2.89 -3.22
C PHE A 65 -7.38 3.28 -2.18
N LEU A 66 -7.05 4.30 -1.39
CA LEU A 66 -7.97 4.91 -0.45
C LEU A 66 -7.73 6.42 -0.37
N GLU A 67 -8.81 7.14 -0.14
CA GLU A 67 -8.80 8.55 0.21
C GLU A 67 -8.98 8.70 1.71
N ILE A 68 -8.08 9.44 2.34
CA ILE A 68 -8.13 9.78 3.76
C ILE A 68 -8.58 11.23 3.87
N PRO A 69 -9.68 11.55 4.58
CA PRO A 69 -10.05 12.93 4.87
C PRO A 69 -8.90 13.68 5.54
N SER A 70 -8.58 14.87 5.04
CA SER A 70 -7.43 15.65 5.49
C SER A 70 -7.70 17.13 5.39
N GLU A 71 -7.48 17.88 6.46
CA GLU A 71 -7.59 19.33 6.42
C GLU A 71 -6.38 19.99 5.73
N TRP A 72 -5.29 19.25 5.53
CA TRP A 72 -4.05 19.76 4.94
C TRP A 72 -3.90 19.35 3.46
N GLY A 73 -4.62 18.29 3.06
CA GLY A 73 -4.63 17.78 1.70
C GLY A 73 -5.44 18.65 0.74
N ARG A 74 -4.98 18.75 -0.51
CA ARG A 74 -5.71 19.47 -1.55
C ARG A 74 -7.03 18.76 -1.85
N GLY A 75 -8.14 19.50 -1.82
CA GLY A 75 -9.48 18.90 -1.97
C GLY A 75 -9.98 18.21 -0.70
N ASN A 76 -9.35 18.49 0.44
CA ASN A 76 -9.63 17.93 1.75
C ASN A 76 -9.39 16.41 1.88
N VAL A 77 -8.50 15.86 1.05
CA VAL A 77 -8.18 14.43 1.02
C VAL A 77 -6.68 14.19 0.81
N GLU A 78 -6.15 13.12 1.41
CA GLU A 78 -4.90 12.49 1.01
C GLU A 78 -5.20 11.29 0.12
N MET A 79 -4.49 11.17 -0.98
CA MET A 79 -4.48 9.96 -1.78
C MET A 79 -3.39 9.05 -1.27
N VAL A 80 -3.75 7.82 -0.89
CA VAL A 80 -2.79 6.81 -0.45
C VAL A 80 -3.10 5.45 -1.07
N MET A 81 -2.09 4.61 -1.17
CA MET A 81 -2.21 3.26 -1.72
C MET A 81 -1.50 2.26 -0.82
N LEU A 82 -2.23 1.23 -0.40
CA LEU A 82 -1.63 0.03 0.21
C LEU A 82 -1.25 -0.93 -0.91
N SER A 83 -0.01 -1.41 -0.91
CA SER A 83 0.48 -2.37 -1.90
C SER A 83 1.07 -3.60 -1.24
N VAL A 84 0.57 -4.77 -1.60
CA VAL A 84 1.08 -6.07 -1.15
C VAL A 84 1.81 -6.74 -2.29
N ILE A 85 3.09 -7.04 -2.08
CA ILE A 85 3.96 -7.66 -3.09
C ILE A 85 4.21 -9.11 -2.70
N THR A 86 3.90 -10.01 -3.61
CA THR A 86 4.00 -11.45 -3.40
C THR A 86 4.54 -12.18 -4.62
N ASP A 87 4.86 -13.46 -4.46
CA ASP A 87 5.06 -14.36 -5.61
C ASP A 87 3.79 -14.39 -6.48
N GLU A 88 3.94 -14.55 -7.80
CA GLU A 88 2.82 -14.48 -8.76
C GLU A 88 1.68 -15.49 -8.51
N ASN A 89 1.95 -16.54 -7.74
CA ASN A 89 1.02 -17.63 -7.43
C ASN A 89 0.04 -17.33 -6.29
N TYR A 90 0.18 -16.19 -5.60
CA TYR A 90 -0.75 -15.81 -4.53
C TYR A 90 -2.11 -15.37 -5.07
N ASN A 91 -3.17 -15.77 -4.38
CA ASN A 91 -4.53 -15.33 -4.67
C ASN A 91 -4.80 -13.98 -4.01
N THR A 92 -4.95 -12.94 -4.84
CA THR A 92 -5.18 -11.57 -4.41
C THR A 92 -6.44 -11.38 -3.57
N ARG A 93 -7.49 -12.19 -3.78
CA ARG A 93 -8.70 -12.12 -2.94
C ARG A 93 -8.42 -12.40 -1.46
N ALA A 94 -7.37 -13.16 -1.16
CA ALA A 94 -6.99 -13.44 0.23
C ALA A 94 -6.52 -12.17 0.97
N PHE A 95 -6.07 -11.15 0.24
CA PHE A 95 -5.62 -9.89 0.83
C PHE A 95 -6.72 -8.85 0.93
N GLN A 96 -7.78 -8.96 0.12
CA GLN A 96 -8.79 -7.91 0.00
C GLN A 96 -9.44 -7.57 1.34
N ASP A 97 -9.95 -8.58 2.05
CA ASP A 97 -10.64 -8.39 3.33
C ASP A 97 -9.69 -7.80 4.39
N ILE A 98 -8.44 -8.26 4.41
CA ILE A 98 -7.41 -7.76 5.33
C ILE A 98 -7.14 -6.29 5.02
N LEU A 99 -6.83 -5.95 3.76
CA LEU A 99 -6.52 -4.57 3.38
C LEU A 99 -7.71 -3.63 3.61
N MET A 100 -8.94 -4.06 3.36
CA MET A 100 -10.14 -3.27 3.65
C MET A 100 -10.33 -3.05 5.15
N GLU A 101 -10.11 -4.07 5.98
CA GLU A 101 -10.16 -3.95 7.45
C GLU A 101 -9.19 -2.87 7.95
N TYR A 102 -7.95 -2.89 7.45
CA TYR A 102 -6.94 -1.91 7.84
C TYR A 102 -7.17 -0.53 7.21
N ALA A 103 -7.73 -0.45 6.00
CA ALA A 103 -8.16 0.83 5.43
C ALA A 103 -9.24 1.50 6.29
N ILE A 104 -10.19 0.73 6.85
CA ILE A 104 -11.18 1.25 7.80
C ILE A 104 -10.50 1.77 9.07
N LYS A 105 -9.54 1.04 9.64
CA LYS A 105 -8.78 1.48 10.83
C LYS A 105 -8.04 2.79 10.57
N ILE A 106 -7.36 2.91 9.42
CA ILE A 106 -6.67 4.14 9.01
C ILE A 106 -7.69 5.29 8.90
N LYS A 107 -8.76 5.12 8.13
CA LYS A 107 -9.77 6.16 7.91
C LYS A 107 -10.56 6.53 9.16
N GLY A 108 -10.62 5.64 10.16
CA GLY A 108 -11.29 5.87 11.43
C GLY A 108 -10.58 6.86 12.35
N ASN A 109 -9.29 7.14 12.11
CA ASN A 109 -8.55 8.17 12.82
C ASN A 109 -8.57 9.48 12.00
N SER A 110 -9.29 10.48 12.51
CA SER A 110 -9.47 11.78 11.85
C SER A 110 -8.20 12.59 11.69
N ASN A 111 -7.15 12.31 12.47
CA ASN A 111 -5.87 13.04 12.45
C ASN A 111 -4.75 12.26 11.76
N ILE A 112 -5.02 11.04 11.25
CA ILE A 112 -3.97 10.17 10.70
C ILE A 112 -3.25 10.80 9.50
N TYR A 113 -3.92 11.71 8.77
CA TYR A 113 -3.34 12.42 7.64
C TYR A 113 -2.10 13.24 8.01
N LYS A 114 -1.98 13.67 9.28
CA LYS A 114 -0.80 14.40 9.77
C LYS A 114 0.48 13.56 9.68
N ALA A 115 0.38 12.23 9.61
CA ALA A 115 1.52 11.33 9.46
C ALA A 115 2.33 11.56 8.16
N PHE A 116 1.73 12.22 7.16
CA PHE A 116 2.36 12.46 5.85
C PHE A 116 3.16 13.77 5.78
N TYR A 117 3.21 14.57 6.85
CA TYR A 117 3.73 15.95 6.82
C TYR A 117 4.97 16.18 7.69
N HIS A 118 5.68 15.14 8.11
CA HIS A 118 6.81 15.24 9.04
C HIS A 118 7.96 16.18 8.59
N ASN A 119 8.17 16.34 7.27
CA ASN A 119 9.22 17.17 6.69
C ASN A 119 8.67 18.34 5.87
N ALA A 120 7.37 18.62 5.96
CA ALA A 120 6.79 19.73 5.22
C ALA A 120 7.15 21.05 5.93
N ASP A 121 7.50 22.09 5.16
CA ASP A 121 7.70 23.48 5.64
C ASP A 121 6.38 24.14 6.09
N ILE A 122 5.51 23.36 6.73
CA ILE A 122 4.26 23.80 7.31
C ILE A 122 4.57 23.99 8.79
N ASP A 123 4.18 25.13 9.35
CA ASP A 123 4.34 25.49 10.77
C ASP A 123 3.45 24.58 11.63
N VAL A 124 3.88 23.33 11.78
CA VAL A 124 3.13 22.23 12.39
C VAL A 124 3.81 21.86 13.69
N ASP A 125 3.01 21.58 14.72
CA ASP A 125 3.52 20.95 15.93
C ASP A 125 4.11 19.57 15.58
N HIS A 126 5.44 19.51 15.47
CA HIS A 126 6.17 18.30 15.11
C HIS A 126 5.82 17.11 16.01
N LYS A 127 5.41 17.36 17.25
CA LYS A 127 5.01 16.31 18.20
C LYS A 127 3.75 15.57 17.73
N ASP A 128 2.77 16.30 17.21
CA ASP A 128 1.52 15.72 16.70
C ASP A 128 1.79 14.82 15.49
N THR A 129 2.64 15.27 14.55
CA THR A 129 2.97 14.49 13.35
C THR A 129 3.66 13.18 13.70
N GLU A 130 4.57 13.19 14.68
CA GLU A 130 5.27 11.99 15.12
C GLU A 130 4.36 10.99 15.83
N VAL A 131 3.41 11.47 16.63
CA VAL A 131 2.39 10.61 17.25
C VAL A 131 1.55 9.93 16.17
N GLN A 132 1.05 10.68 15.18
CA GLN A 132 0.22 10.12 14.12
C GLN A 132 1.00 9.17 13.20
N LYS A 133 2.28 9.46 12.95
CA LYS A 133 3.18 8.57 12.19
C LYS A 133 3.44 7.26 12.93
N ALA A 134 3.67 7.31 14.25
CA ALA A 134 3.83 6.12 15.07
C ALA A 134 2.55 5.27 15.11
N GLU A 135 1.40 5.91 15.23
CA GLU A 135 0.09 5.25 15.20
C GLU A 135 -0.18 4.59 13.85
N LEU A 136 0.05 5.30 12.74
CA LEU A 136 -0.06 4.74 11.39
C LEU A 136 0.90 3.56 11.20
N LYS A 137 2.15 3.68 11.64
CA LYS A 137 3.13 2.58 11.59
C LYS A 137 2.61 1.37 12.37
N GLN A 138 2.03 1.56 13.55
CA GLN A 138 1.47 0.47 14.35
C GLN A 138 0.32 -0.25 13.63
N ILE A 139 -0.60 0.50 13.01
CA ILE A 139 -1.70 -0.07 12.22
C ILE A 139 -1.15 -0.93 11.07
N LEU A 140 -0.12 -0.45 10.37
CA LEU A 140 0.50 -1.18 9.26
C LEU A 140 1.30 -2.41 9.71
N VAL A 141 1.96 -2.35 10.88
CA VAL A 141 2.63 -3.52 11.47
C VAL A 141 1.60 -4.62 11.75
N HIS A 142 0.46 -4.28 12.36
CA HIS A 142 -0.62 -5.24 12.57
C HIS A 142 -1.17 -5.79 11.24
N CYS A 143 -1.33 -4.93 10.23
CA CYS A 143 -1.72 -5.35 8.88
C CYS A 143 -0.74 -6.38 8.31
N PHE A 144 0.56 -6.12 8.39
CA PHE A 144 1.59 -7.00 7.88
C PHE A 144 1.61 -8.37 8.61
N GLU A 145 1.42 -8.39 9.93
CA GLU A 145 1.35 -9.64 10.69
C GLU A 145 0.06 -10.43 10.37
N ASP A 146 -1.06 -9.75 10.15
CA ASP A 146 -2.30 -10.40 9.70
C ASP A 146 -2.17 -10.97 8.29
N LEU A 147 -1.53 -10.24 7.37
CA LEU A 147 -1.20 -10.74 6.04
C LEU A 147 -0.36 -12.02 6.17
N LYS A 148 0.71 -12.00 6.96
CA LYS A 148 1.52 -13.20 7.21
C LYS A 148 0.69 -14.35 7.74
N THR A 149 -0.05 -14.17 8.83
CA THR A 149 -0.71 -15.28 9.52
C THR A 149 -1.94 -15.81 8.78
N ARG A 150 -2.73 -14.94 8.15
CA ARG A 150 -4.01 -15.30 7.52
C ARG A 150 -3.87 -15.76 6.08
N THR A 151 -2.75 -15.47 5.40
CA THR A 151 -2.53 -15.90 4.00
C THR A 151 -1.54 -17.04 3.82
N ILE A 152 -0.98 -17.59 4.92
CA ILE A 152 -0.08 -18.77 4.88
C ILE A 152 -0.82 -20.09 4.56
N SER A 153 -2.15 -20.09 4.40
CA SER A 153 -2.85 -21.34 4.05
C SER A 153 -2.57 -21.76 2.58
N PRO A 154 -1.93 -22.93 2.34
CA PRO A 154 -1.53 -23.37 1.00
C PRO A 154 -2.70 -23.70 0.05
N ASP A 155 -3.93 -23.68 0.54
CA ASP A 155 -5.15 -24.00 -0.21
C ASP A 155 -5.68 -22.85 -1.08
N LEU A 156 -5.07 -21.66 -1.01
CA LEU A 156 -5.48 -20.49 -1.80
C LEU A 156 -4.98 -20.51 -3.27
N LYS A 157 -4.36 -21.59 -3.73
CA LYS A 157 -3.80 -21.74 -5.10
C LYS A 157 -4.83 -21.81 -6.24
N GLY A 158 -6.12 -21.62 -5.97
CA GLY A 158 -7.17 -21.68 -6.98
C GLY A 158 -8.17 -20.52 -6.85
N GLY A 159 -7.93 -19.44 -7.59
CA GLY A 159 -8.92 -18.39 -7.82
C GLY A 159 -9.02 -18.11 -9.31
N GLU A 160 -10.24 -18.18 -9.86
CA GLU A 160 -10.51 -17.95 -11.28
C GLU A 160 -9.97 -16.59 -11.77
N ILE A 161 -9.40 -16.61 -12.97
CA ILE A 161 -8.87 -15.45 -13.68
C ILE A 161 -10.00 -14.45 -13.93
N VAL A 162 -9.94 -13.27 -13.31
CA VAL A 162 -10.81 -12.14 -13.66
C VAL A 162 -9.95 -10.99 -14.17
N LYS A 163 -10.14 -10.69 -15.46
CA LYS A 163 -9.61 -9.57 -16.27
C LYS A 163 -8.11 -9.25 -16.11
N LYS A 164 -7.31 -9.83 -17.01
CA LYS A 164 -5.97 -9.31 -17.37
C LYS A 164 -6.11 -7.95 -18.04
N PHE A 165 -5.77 -6.86 -17.35
CA PHE A 165 -5.58 -5.55 -17.98
C PHE A 165 -4.15 -5.37 -18.52
N LYS A 166 -4.02 -4.43 -19.44
CA LYS A 166 -3.02 -4.29 -20.52
C LYS A 166 -1.57 -4.64 -20.16
N LYS A 167 -0.93 -5.27 -21.15
CA LYS A 167 0.52 -5.44 -21.27
C LYS A 167 1.20 -4.06 -21.22
N LEU A 168 1.79 -3.70 -20.09
CA LEU A 168 2.74 -2.59 -20.01
C LEU A 168 4.13 -3.13 -20.29
N SER A 169 4.74 -2.66 -21.38
CA SER A 169 6.10 -3.02 -21.76
C SER A 169 7.09 -2.18 -20.95
N TRP A 170 7.61 -2.76 -19.87
CA TRP A 170 8.84 -2.32 -19.21
C TRP A 170 9.78 -3.52 -19.15
#